data_AF-A0A1H9VJ01-F1
#
_entry.id   AF-A0A1H9VJ01-F1
#
_cell.length_a   1.000
_cell.length_b   1.000
_cell.length_c   1.000
_cell.angle_alpha   90.00
_cell.angle_beta   90.00
_cell.angle_gamma   90.00
#
_symmetry.space_group_name_H-M   'P 1'
#
loop_
_entity.id
_entity.type
_entity.pdbx_description
1 polymer ?
#
loop_
_entity_poly.entity_id
_entity_poly.type
_entity_poly.pdbx_seq_one_letter_code
_entity_poly.pdbx_strand_id
1 'polypeptide(L)'
;MSDVRSEKTEVTLRSKTMHLDFAGSGEVERDGNAVRLTGLRLVAELPDAGGPEDGGTVVLEQAGDSAQVGGEVAVPLAAVVEQPGASVRLRTLEDVRWTAGAGGDLEPADDEVGFVLVEAPESTVLTVRGLALRTGSS
;
A
#
# COMPACT_ATOMS: atom_id res chain seq x y z
N MET A 1 -6.09 -10.85 12.99
CA MET A 1 -5.72 -9.51 12.47
C MET A 1 -4.64 -8.89 13.33
N SER A 2 -3.46 -8.72 12.75
CA SER A 2 -2.25 -8.24 13.41
C SER A 2 -1.95 -6.79 13.02
N ASP A 3 -1.14 -6.11 13.83
CA ASP A 3 -0.64 -4.78 13.48
C ASP A 3 0.38 -4.88 12.33
N VAL A 4 0.18 -4.06 11.29
CA VAL A 4 1.06 -3.98 10.12
C VAL A 4 1.52 -2.53 9.95
N ARG A 5 2.82 -2.36 9.67
CA ARG A 5 3.41 -1.04 9.43
C ARG A 5 4.32 -1.04 8.21
N SER A 6 4.47 0.12 7.59
CA SER A 6 5.51 0.41 6.60
C SER A 6 6.09 1.78 6.92
N GLU A 7 7.41 1.86 7.12
CA GLU A 7 8.06 3.11 7.50
C GLU A 7 8.85 3.66 6.32
N LYS A 8 8.89 5.00 6.23
CA LYS A 8 9.64 5.74 5.20
C LYS A 8 9.31 5.27 3.78
N THR A 9 8.05 4.95 3.53
CA THR A 9 7.58 4.60 2.19
C THR A 9 7.59 5.85 1.32
N GLU A 10 8.27 5.81 0.17
CA GLU A 10 8.28 6.94 -0.76
C GLU A 10 6.95 6.95 -1.52
N VAL A 11 6.25 8.08 -1.43
CA VAL A 11 4.94 8.28 -2.05
C VAL A 11 5.00 9.51 -2.94
N THR A 12 4.65 9.34 -4.21
CA THR A 12 4.50 10.44 -5.16
C THR A 12 3.04 10.62 -5.52
N LEU A 13 2.45 11.76 -5.15
CA LEU A 13 1.07 12.14 -5.47
C LEU A 13 1.09 13.38 -6.36
N ARG A 14 0.55 13.29 -7.59
CA ARG A 14 0.47 14.42 -8.56
C ARG A 14 1.80 15.20 -8.66
N SER A 15 2.93 14.49 -8.77
CA SER A 15 4.30 15.03 -8.86
C SER A 15 4.94 15.56 -7.57
N LYS A 16 4.25 15.52 -6.42
CA LYS A 16 4.88 15.77 -5.10
C LYS A 16 5.32 14.46 -4.48
N THR A 17 6.62 14.30 -4.23
CA THR A 17 7.20 13.14 -3.54
C THR A 17 7.42 13.43 -2.06
N MET A 18 7.02 12.48 -1.21
CA MET A 18 7.13 12.55 0.25
C MET A 18 7.42 11.17 0.83
N HIS A 19 7.85 11.12 2.08
CA HIS A 19 7.99 9.86 2.82
C HIS A 19 6.86 9.75 3.82
N LEU A 20 6.10 8.66 3.75
CA LEU A 20 4.97 8.39 4.62
C LEU A 20 5.24 7.17 5.48
N ASP A 21 4.77 7.23 6.72
CA ASP A 21 4.72 6.08 7.62
C ASP A 21 3.28 5.54 7.63
N PHE A 22 3.11 4.34 7.09
CA PHE A 22 1.84 3.64 7.07
C PHE A 22 1.69 2.77 8.32
N ALA A 23 0.51 2.83 8.92
CA ALA A 23 0.12 1.94 10.00
C ALA A 23 -1.30 1.40 9.76
N GLY A 24 -1.54 0.17 10.20
CA GLY A 24 -2.86 -0.41 10.16
C GLY A 24 -2.84 -1.89 10.48
N SER A 25 -3.63 -2.67 9.76
CA SER A 25 -3.90 -4.06 10.07
C SER A 25 -3.71 -4.96 8.86
N GLY A 26 -3.39 -6.21 9.12
CA GLY A 26 -3.34 -7.28 8.13
C GLY A 26 -3.03 -8.60 8.79
N GLU A 27 -3.16 -9.69 8.05
CA GLU A 27 -2.89 -11.03 8.55
C GLU A 27 -2.10 -11.81 7.51
N VAL A 28 -0.92 -12.28 7.93
CA VAL A 28 -0.04 -13.09 7.08
C VAL A 28 -0.08 -14.52 7.59
N GLU A 29 -0.77 -15.38 6.84
CA GLU A 29 -0.82 -16.81 7.09
C GLU A 29 0.29 -17.51 6.30
N ARG A 30 0.92 -18.51 6.92
CA ARG A 30 1.95 -19.34 6.29
C ARG A 30 1.58 -20.81 6.44
N ASP A 31 1.52 -21.50 5.31
CA ASP A 31 1.34 -22.96 5.26
C ASP A 31 2.43 -23.58 4.39
N GLY A 32 3.45 -24.14 5.03
CA GLY A 32 4.67 -24.59 4.37
C GLY A 32 5.36 -23.43 3.64
N ASN A 33 5.38 -23.49 2.30
CA ASN A 33 5.94 -22.44 1.44
C ASN A 33 4.87 -21.44 0.93
N ALA A 34 3.59 -21.69 1.19
CA ALA A 34 2.52 -20.79 0.77
C ALA A 34 2.38 -19.64 1.76
N VAL A 35 2.25 -18.42 1.24
CA VAL A 35 2.07 -17.20 2.02
C VAL A 35 0.79 -16.53 1.55
N ARG A 36 -0.12 -16.25 2.49
CA ARG A 36 -1.38 -15.57 2.21
C ARG A 36 -1.45 -14.29 3.01
N LEU A 37 -1.77 -13.19 2.34
CA LEU A 37 -2.05 -11.91 2.98
C LEU A 37 -3.55 -11.64 2.92
N THR A 38 -4.16 -11.39 4.07
CA THR A 38 -5.59 -11.08 4.16
C THR A 38 -5.85 -9.84 4.99
N GLY A 39 -6.92 -9.12 4.62
CA GLY A 39 -7.41 -7.96 5.36
C GLY A 39 -6.44 -6.79 5.43
N LEU A 40 -5.49 -6.65 4.49
CA LEU A 40 -4.55 -5.54 4.53
C LEU A 40 -5.30 -4.21 4.44
N ARG A 41 -5.08 -3.34 5.43
CA ARG A 41 -5.50 -1.94 5.43
C ARG A 41 -4.45 -1.10 6.11
N LEU A 42 -3.86 -0.17 5.39
CA LEU A 42 -2.82 0.74 5.85
C LEU A 42 -3.29 2.19 5.69
N VAL A 43 -2.92 3.03 6.64
CA VAL A 43 -3.24 4.47 6.64
C VAL A 43 -1.98 5.26 6.91
N ALA A 44 -1.77 6.33 6.16
CA ALA A 44 -0.77 7.34 6.43
C ALA A 44 -1.37 8.76 6.32
N GLU A 45 -0.85 9.68 7.12
CA GLU A 45 -1.21 11.10 7.04
C GLU A 45 -0.36 11.80 5.98
N LEU A 46 -0.99 12.64 5.17
CA LEU A 46 -0.29 13.53 4.26
C LEU A 46 0.25 14.73 5.03
N PRO A 47 1.45 15.24 4.69
CA PRO A 47 2.01 16.42 5.34
C PRO A 47 1.13 17.66 5.07
N ASP A 48 0.89 18.44 6.11
CA ASP A 48 0.22 19.74 6.03
C ASP A 48 1.25 20.87 6.02
N ALA A 49 1.46 21.49 4.86
CA ALA A 49 2.33 22.65 4.70
C ALA A 49 1.55 23.99 4.70
N GLY A 50 0.26 23.97 5.07
CA GLY A 50 -0.60 25.14 5.18
C GLY A 50 -1.25 25.59 3.87
N GLY A 51 -1.10 24.83 2.78
CA GLY A 51 -1.83 25.03 1.54
C GLY A 51 -3.28 24.54 1.63
N PRO A 52 -4.17 25.04 0.75
CA PRO A 52 -5.60 24.71 0.78
C PRO A 52 -5.90 23.23 0.50
N GLU A 53 -4.97 22.52 -0.13
CA GLU A 53 -5.06 21.09 -0.47
C GLU A 53 -4.04 20.25 0.33
N ASP A 54 -3.26 20.84 1.22
CA ASP A 54 -2.28 20.10 2.00
C ASP A 54 -2.95 19.36 3.16
N GLY A 55 -2.25 18.36 3.73
CA GLY A 55 -2.83 17.46 4.71
C GLY A 55 -3.76 16.41 4.11
N GLY A 56 -4.42 15.65 4.99
CA GLY A 56 -5.30 14.56 4.63
C GLY A 56 -4.68 13.18 4.86
N THR A 57 -5.20 12.15 4.17
CA THR A 57 -4.80 10.76 4.42
C THR A 57 -4.73 9.95 3.14
N VAL A 58 -3.78 9.01 3.10
CA VAL A 58 -3.73 7.93 2.11
C VAL A 58 -4.09 6.63 2.80
N VAL A 59 -5.13 5.97 2.29
CA VAL A 59 -5.53 4.61 2.72
C VAL A 59 -5.19 3.65 1.60
N LEU A 60 -4.44 2.59 1.91
CA LEU A 60 -4.20 1.46 1.01
C LEU A 60 -4.95 0.25 1.57
N GLU A 61 -5.74 -0.41 0.73
CA GLU A 61 -6.53 -1.57 1.15
C GLU A 61 -6.48 -2.70 0.13
N GLN A 62 -6.54 -3.92 0.63
CA GLN A 62 -6.66 -5.11 -0.19
C GLN A 62 -8.01 -5.12 -0.91
N ALA A 63 -7.98 -5.10 -2.24
CA ALA A 63 -9.18 -5.04 -3.08
C ALA A 63 -9.71 -6.42 -3.50
N GLY A 64 -8.94 -7.48 -3.24
CA GLY A 64 -9.26 -8.85 -3.62
C GLY A 64 -8.34 -9.87 -2.95
N ASP A 65 -8.55 -11.15 -3.23
CA ASP A 65 -7.74 -12.22 -2.64
C ASP A 65 -6.26 -12.12 -3.06
N SER A 66 -5.36 -12.46 -2.13
CA SER A 66 -3.94 -12.64 -2.45
C SER A 66 -3.71 -13.94 -3.22
N ALA A 67 -2.81 -13.94 -4.19
CA ALA A 67 -2.36 -15.12 -4.92
C ALA A 67 -0.86 -15.38 -4.69
N GLN A 68 -0.47 -16.66 -4.64
CA GLN A 68 0.93 -17.04 -4.64
C GLN A 68 1.44 -17.12 -6.09
N VAL A 69 2.50 -16.38 -6.41
CA VAL A 69 3.17 -16.40 -7.71
C VAL A 69 4.64 -16.75 -7.49
N GLY A 70 4.98 -18.03 -7.61
CA GLY A 70 6.33 -18.50 -7.29
C GLY A 70 6.66 -18.28 -5.80
N GLY A 71 7.69 -17.50 -5.51
CA GLY A 71 8.08 -17.11 -4.14
C GLY A 71 7.43 -15.82 -3.63
N GLU A 72 6.56 -15.21 -4.44
CA GLU A 72 5.93 -13.92 -4.16
C GLU A 72 4.45 -14.09 -3.80
N VAL A 73 3.95 -13.20 -2.94
CA VAL A 73 2.52 -12.98 -2.73
C VAL A 73 2.11 -11.75 -3.54
N ALA A 74 1.15 -11.94 -4.43
CA ALA A 74 0.57 -10.92 -5.29
C ALA A 74 -0.79 -10.51 -4.74
N VAL A 75 -1.04 -9.21 -4.55
CA VAL A 75 -2.30 -8.70 -4.00
C VAL A 75 -2.79 -7.48 -4.79
N PRO A 76 -4.03 -7.49 -5.29
CA PRO A 76 -4.63 -6.29 -5.85
C PRO A 76 -4.91 -5.28 -4.74
N LEU A 77 -4.40 -4.05 -4.89
CA LEU A 77 -4.66 -2.97 -3.95
C LEU A 77 -5.56 -1.88 -4.54
N ALA A 78 -6.41 -1.33 -3.68
CA ALA A 78 -7.07 -0.06 -3.89
C ALA A 78 -6.42 1.01 -3.00
N ALA A 79 -6.50 2.26 -3.45
CA ALA A 79 -6.11 3.40 -2.63
C ALA A 79 -7.22 4.45 -2.59
N VAL A 80 -7.38 5.07 -1.43
CA VAL A 80 -8.20 6.27 -1.27
C VAL A 80 -7.31 7.39 -0.75
N VAL A 81 -7.28 8.50 -1.47
CA VAL A 81 -6.62 9.72 -1.01
C VAL A 81 -7.68 10.74 -0.67
N GLU A 82 -7.73 11.12 0.60
CA GLU A 82 -8.63 12.15 1.12
C GLU A 82 -7.80 13.40 1.42
N GLN A 83 -8.18 14.53 0.81
CA GLN A 83 -7.58 15.84 1.03
C GLN A 83 -8.71 16.84 1.33
N PRO A 84 -8.42 18.02 1.89
CA PRO A 84 -9.45 19.03 2.11
C PRO A 84 -10.25 19.33 0.83
N GLY A 85 -11.57 19.07 0.87
CA GLY A 85 -12.47 19.33 -0.25
C GLY A 85 -12.46 18.30 -1.40
N ALA A 86 -11.66 17.23 -1.32
CA ALA A 86 -11.59 16.22 -2.38
C ALA A 86 -11.30 14.81 -1.84
N SER A 87 -11.88 13.80 -2.50
CA SER A 87 -11.56 12.39 -2.28
C SER A 87 -11.39 11.73 -3.65
N VAL A 88 -10.34 10.92 -3.79
CA VAL A 88 -10.08 10.18 -5.03
C VAL A 88 -9.87 8.70 -4.71
N ARG A 89 -10.51 7.84 -5.52
CA ARG A 89 -10.37 6.39 -5.45
C ARG A 89 -9.52 5.90 -6.60
N LEU A 90 -8.53 5.08 -6.27
CA LEU A 90 -7.53 4.57 -7.19
C LEU A 90 -7.43 3.05 -7.05
N ARG A 91 -6.88 2.42 -8.08
CA ARG A 91 -6.55 0.99 -8.09
C ARG A 91 -5.20 0.75 -8.74
N THR A 92 -4.57 -0.36 -8.41
CA THR A 92 -3.42 -0.83 -9.17
C THR A 92 -3.86 -1.42 -10.52
N LEU A 93 -2.97 -1.35 -11.52
CA LEU A 93 -3.16 -2.02 -12.82
C LEU A 93 -2.72 -3.48 -12.78
N GLU A 94 -1.69 -3.75 -11.98
CA GLU A 94 -1.13 -5.07 -11.71
C GLU A 94 -1.19 -5.33 -10.21
N ASP A 95 -1.12 -6.60 -9.83
CA ASP A 95 -1.08 -6.96 -8.41
C ASP A 95 0.24 -6.49 -7.79
N VAL A 96 0.15 -5.96 -6.56
CA VAL A 96 1.33 -5.59 -5.79
C VAL A 96 1.99 -6.85 -5.27
N ARG A 97 3.30 -6.97 -5.47
CA ARG A 97 4.02 -8.19 -5.12
C ARG A 97 4.97 -7.97 -3.96
N TRP A 98 4.98 -8.93 -3.05
CA TRP A 98 5.97 -9.01 -1.99
C TRP A 98 6.61 -10.39 -1.94
N THR A 99 7.86 -10.43 -1.50
CA THR A 99 8.54 -11.66 -1.10
C THR A 99 8.43 -11.84 0.41
N ALA A 100 8.32 -13.10 0.85
CA ALA A 100 8.32 -13.39 2.28
C ALA A 100 9.71 -13.20 2.88
N GLY A 101 9.82 -12.21 3.76
CA GLY A 101 11.01 -11.94 4.56
C GLY A 101 11.10 -12.82 5.81
N ALA A 102 12.16 -12.61 6.58
CA ALA A 102 12.33 -13.27 7.87
C ALA A 102 11.27 -12.77 8.88
N GLY A 103 10.87 -13.64 9.81
CA GLY A 103 10.14 -13.23 11.01
C GLY A 103 8.67 -12.82 10.83
N GLY A 104 8.10 -12.92 9.63
CA GLY A 104 6.71 -12.53 9.40
C GLY A 104 6.54 -11.47 8.31
N ASP A 105 7.61 -10.72 8.06
CA ASP A 105 7.61 -9.55 7.20
C ASP A 105 7.46 -9.89 5.72
N LEU A 106 7.00 -8.90 4.96
CA LEU A 106 6.87 -8.96 3.50
C LEU A 106 7.68 -7.81 2.88
N GLU A 107 8.67 -8.14 2.07
CA GLU A 107 9.52 -7.16 1.37
C GLU A 107 8.97 -6.91 -0.03
N PRO A 108 8.97 -5.66 -0.53
CA PRO A 108 8.47 -5.38 -1.87
C PRO A 108 9.29 -6.15 -2.92
N ALA A 109 8.60 -6.83 -3.84
CA ALA A 109 9.24 -7.53 -4.95
C ALA A 109 9.45 -6.61 -6.15
N ASP A 110 8.62 -5.57 -6.27
CA ASP A 110 8.69 -4.53 -7.28
C ASP A 110 9.28 -3.24 -6.68
N ASP A 111 10.02 -2.49 -7.50
CA ASP A 111 10.59 -1.19 -7.10
C ASP A 111 9.50 -0.12 -6.90
N GLU A 112 8.37 -0.26 -7.60
CA GLU A 112 7.31 0.74 -7.67
C GLU A 112 5.92 0.14 -7.88
N VAL A 113 4.93 0.70 -7.18
CA VAL A 113 3.51 0.42 -7.37
C VAL A 113 2.81 1.67 -7.91
N GLY A 114 2.19 1.54 -9.09
CA GLY A 114 1.39 2.60 -9.70
C GLY A 114 -0.11 2.43 -9.44
N PHE A 115 -0.75 3.52 -9.02
CA PHE A 115 -2.19 3.62 -8.81
C PHE A 115 -2.81 4.60 -9.81
N VAL A 116 -3.86 4.16 -10.50
CA VAL A 116 -4.59 4.92 -11.53
C VAL A 116 -6.03 5.18 -11.11
N LEU A 117 -6.69 6.15 -11.74
CA LEU A 117 -8.13 6.36 -11.55
C LEU A 117 -8.92 5.15 -12.05
N VAL A 118 -9.93 4.74 -11.28
CA VAL A 118 -10.80 3.62 -11.66
C VAL A 118 -11.52 3.88 -12.99
N GLU A 119 -11.99 5.12 -13.18
CA GLU A 119 -12.78 5.53 -14.34
C GLU A 119 -11.92 5.99 -15.54
N ALA A 120 -10.63 6.30 -15.32
CA ALA A 120 -9.74 6.85 -16.33
C ALA A 120 -8.29 6.36 -16.11
N PRO A 121 -7.95 5.11 -16.52
CA PRO A 121 -6.68 4.48 -16.19
C PRO A 121 -5.48 4.95 -17.04
N GLU A 122 -5.61 6.07 -17.75
CA GLU A 122 -4.65 6.56 -18.73
C GLU A 122 -3.40 7.19 -18.09
N SER A 123 -3.44 7.46 -16.79
CA SER A 123 -2.32 8.11 -16.07
C SER A 123 -2.26 7.65 -14.62
N THR A 124 -1.03 7.41 -14.16
CA THR A 124 -0.71 7.15 -12.76
C THR A 124 -0.90 8.43 -11.94
N VAL A 125 -1.74 8.35 -10.91
CA VAL A 125 -2.04 9.48 -10.01
C VAL A 125 -1.19 9.43 -8.75
N LEU A 126 -0.99 8.21 -8.24
CA LEU A 126 -0.25 7.92 -7.02
C LEU A 126 0.76 6.81 -7.33
N THR A 127 1.98 7.02 -6.89
CA THR A 127 3.06 6.04 -6.97
C THR A 127 3.56 5.76 -5.57
N VAL A 128 3.77 4.49 -5.23
CA VAL A 128 4.28 4.05 -3.93
C VAL A 128 5.53 3.19 -4.16
N ARG A 129 6.64 3.52 -3.51
CA ARG A 129 7.90 2.75 -3.57
C ARG A 129 8.35 2.32 -2.19
N GLY A 130 8.92 1.12 -2.12
CA GLY A 130 9.47 0.60 -0.86
C GLY A 130 8.41 0.26 0.19
N LEU A 131 7.22 -0.19 -0.22
CA LEU A 131 6.13 -0.57 0.69
C LEU A 131 6.42 -1.91 1.39
N ALA A 132 7.38 -1.95 2.30
CA ALA A 132 7.69 -3.13 3.10
C ALA A 132 6.67 -3.29 4.24
N LEU A 133 6.10 -4.48 4.41
CA LEU A 133 5.11 -4.75 5.46
C LEU A 133 5.79 -5.43 6.64
N ARG A 134 5.85 -4.72 7.75
CA ARG A 134 6.36 -5.22 9.03
C ARG A 134 5.19 -5.69 9.88
N THR A 135 5.17 -6.98 10.22
CA THR A 135 4.13 -7.54 11.09
C THR A 135 4.64 -7.54 12.53
N GLY A 136 4.05 -6.72 13.39
CA GLY A 136 4.37 -6.74 14.81
C GLY A 136 3.63 -7.87 15.53
N SER A 137 4.32 -8.63 16.37
CA SER A 137 3.65 -9.32 17.49
C SER A 137 3.40 -8.28 18.58
N SER A 138 2.13 -7.99 18.87
CA SER A 138 1.78 -7.36 20.15
C SER A 138 2.10 -8.30 21.32
#